data_AF-A0A7W0VKF3-F1
#
_entry.id   AF-A0A7W0VKF3-F1
#
_cell.length_a   1.000
_cell.length_b   1.000
_cell.length_c   1.000
_cell.angle_alpha   90.00
_cell.angle_beta   90.00
_cell.angle_gamma   90.00
#
_symmetry.space_group_name_H-M   'P 1'
#
loop_
_entity.id
_entity.type
_entity.pdbx_description
1 polymer ?
#
loop_
_entity_poly.entity_id
_entity_poly.type
_entity_poly.pdbx_seq_one_letter_code
_entity_poly.pdbx_strand_id
1 'polypeptide(L)'
;MNPRTTLSTILFIALSAVAGCAGDAPIGGGGGGGGGSGSGGGAGDDGGDGDGDGGGGGGGGGGGGGGGSATETQMFSRIGTVECDQFFACRATFPTDAGATFEEIFGASASVCYADAAMYYNATAVEAAITAGKIDFDATAGAACLSALAAPAAPTCATFWDQGPAIPDSCFDAFTGTVAAGGACAVDFECAGDTYCNETNVCEGFTGPRVRSVDGVAMHPKLSVRARE
;
A
#
# COMPACT_ATOMS: atom_id res chain seq x y z
N MET A 1 -18.96 -2.31 41.25
CA MET A 1 -18.49 -3.71 41.12
C MET A 1 -19.48 -4.44 40.23
N ASN A 2 -19.19 -4.49 38.92
CA ASN A 2 -20.00 -5.22 37.94
C ASN A 2 -19.24 -6.50 37.55
N PRO A 3 -19.91 -7.65 37.42
CA PRO A 3 -19.27 -8.92 37.14
C PRO A 3 -18.77 -8.95 35.70
N ARG A 4 -17.48 -9.28 35.54
CA ARG A 4 -16.86 -9.63 34.26
C ARG A 4 -17.43 -10.97 33.81
N THR A 5 -18.26 -10.95 32.77
CA THR A 5 -18.70 -12.18 32.09
C THR A 5 -17.58 -12.62 31.16
N THR A 6 -16.83 -13.63 31.61
CA THR A 6 -15.84 -14.36 30.83
C THR A 6 -16.58 -15.22 29.81
N LEU A 7 -16.53 -14.88 28.53
CA LEU A 7 -16.97 -15.79 27.47
C LEU A 7 -15.76 -16.55 26.94
N SER A 8 -15.58 -17.74 27.52
CA SER A 8 -14.75 -18.80 26.98
C SER A 8 -15.53 -19.48 25.87
N THR A 9 -15.12 -19.27 24.61
CA THR A 9 -15.55 -20.14 23.50
C THR A 9 -14.33 -20.53 22.68
N ILE A 10 -13.79 -21.67 23.09
CA ILE A 10 -12.94 -22.55 22.31
C ILE A 10 -13.67 -22.92 21.01
N LEU A 11 -13.11 -22.56 19.86
CA LEU A 11 -13.44 -23.19 18.59
C LEU A 11 -12.17 -23.79 17.99
N PHE A 12 -12.16 -25.12 17.97
CA PHE A 12 -11.17 -25.98 17.34
C PHE A 12 -11.03 -25.66 15.84
N ILE A 13 -9.85 -25.21 15.40
CA ILE A 13 -9.46 -25.39 13.99
C ILE A 13 -8.76 -26.73 13.88
N ALA A 14 -9.42 -27.63 13.18
CA ALA A 14 -8.91 -28.95 12.82
C ALA A 14 -7.60 -28.82 12.04
N LEU A 15 -6.55 -29.37 12.63
CA LEU A 15 -5.29 -29.67 11.97
C LEU A 15 -5.55 -30.70 10.87
N SER A 16 -5.86 -30.24 9.66
CA SER A 16 -5.90 -31.08 8.48
C SER A 16 -4.47 -31.34 8.02
N ALA A 17 -3.98 -32.54 8.33
CA ALA A 17 -2.76 -33.06 7.74
C ALA A 17 -2.93 -33.15 6.20
N VAL A 18 -2.28 -32.25 5.46
CA VAL A 18 -2.14 -32.40 4.02
C VAL A 18 -1.03 -33.43 3.79
N ALA A 19 -1.44 -34.67 3.58
CA ALA A 19 -0.62 -35.72 3.03
C ALA A 19 -0.15 -35.31 1.62
N GLY A 20 1.14 -35.52 1.35
CA GLY A 20 1.79 -35.05 0.14
C GLY A 20 1.22 -35.63 -1.16
N CYS A 21 1.21 -34.77 -2.17
CA CYS A 21 1.34 -35.16 -3.57
C CYS A 21 2.59 -34.47 -4.09
N ALA A 22 3.69 -35.21 -4.21
CA ALA A 22 4.80 -34.83 -5.06
C ALA A 22 4.30 -34.83 -6.51
N GLY A 23 4.26 -33.65 -7.11
CA GLY A 23 3.93 -33.46 -8.51
C GLY A 23 4.71 -32.27 -9.04
N ASP A 24 5.88 -32.56 -9.63
CA ASP A 24 6.66 -31.62 -10.43
C ASP A 24 5.78 -31.04 -11.55
N ALA A 25 5.32 -29.80 -11.40
CA ALA A 25 4.77 -29.02 -12.49
C ALA A 25 5.90 -28.14 -13.08
N PRO A 26 6.17 -28.21 -14.40
CA PRO A 26 7.25 -27.46 -15.02
C PRO A 26 7.01 -25.96 -14.91
N ILE A 27 8.06 -25.24 -14.48
CA ILE A 27 8.17 -23.79 -14.55
C ILE A 27 8.06 -23.39 -16.03
N GLY A 28 6.87 -22.97 -16.44
CA GLY A 28 6.60 -22.41 -17.76
C GLY A 28 7.25 -21.05 -17.88
N GLY A 29 8.34 -20.99 -18.66
CA GLY A 29 8.97 -19.76 -19.08
C GLY A 29 8.18 -19.04 -20.19
N GLY A 30 8.18 -17.72 -20.10
CA GLY A 30 7.93 -16.77 -21.19
C GLY A 30 8.29 -15.38 -20.64
N GLY A 31 9.21 -14.59 -21.19
CA GLY A 31 9.76 -14.56 -22.54
C GLY A 31 9.36 -13.23 -23.18
N GLY A 32 10.28 -12.26 -23.19
CA GLY A 32 10.18 -10.97 -23.90
C GLY A 32 10.56 -9.81 -22.98
N GLY A 33 11.60 -9.01 -23.20
CA GLY A 33 12.30 -8.68 -24.43
C GLY A 33 12.22 -7.16 -24.61
N GLY A 34 13.29 -6.43 -24.26
CA GLY A 34 13.33 -4.98 -24.36
C GLY A 34 14.70 -4.44 -23.97
N GLY A 35 15.70 -4.69 -24.82
CA GLY A 35 17.05 -4.17 -24.67
C GLY A 35 17.11 -2.66 -24.95
N GLY A 36 17.83 -1.95 -24.09
CA GLY A 36 18.25 -0.56 -24.30
C GLY A 36 19.70 -0.41 -23.90
N SER A 37 20.61 -0.91 -24.74
CA SER A 37 22.05 -0.72 -24.59
C SER A 37 22.45 0.70 -24.99
N GLY A 38 22.58 1.59 -24.02
CA GLY A 38 23.19 2.90 -24.18
C GLY A 38 24.71 2.82 -23.99
N SER A 39 25.42 2.45 -25.05
CA SER A 39 26.87 2.54 -25.13
C SER A 39 27.28 3.98 -25.44
N GLY A 40 27.71 4.73 -24.44
CA GLY A 40 28.31 6.06 -24.59
C GLY A 40 29.76 6.05 -24.13
N GLY A 41 30.67 5.65 -25.01
CA GLY A 41 32.10 5.81 -24.83
C GLY A 41 32.52 7.27 -25.00
N GLY A 42 33.43 7.73 -24.16
CA GLY A 42 34.07 9.03 -24.29
C GLY A 42 35.41 9.00 -23.56
N ALA A 43 36.43 8.49 -24.24
CA ALA A 43 37.82 8.79 -23.92
C ALA A 43 38.15 10.16 -24.52
N GLY A 44 38.75 11.04 -23.71
CA GLY A 44 39.27 12.33 -24.12
C GLY A 44 40.40 12.73 -23.19
N ASP A 45 41.61 12.71 -23.74
CA ASP A 45 42.86 13.18 -23.18
C ASP A 45 42.93 14.72 -23.08
N ASP A 46 44.02 15.20 -22.45
CA ASP A 46 44.58 16.57 -22.45
C ASP A 46 43.84 17.59 -21.54
N GLY A 47 44.44 18.25 -20.55
CA GLY A 47 45.72 18.97 -20.55
C GLY A 47 45.43 20.49 -20.61
N GLY A 48 45.71 21.25 -19.54
CA GLY A 48 45.60 22.72 -19.59
C GLY A 48 45.60 23.42 -18.24
N ASP A 49 46.76 23.97 -17.87
CA ASP A 49 46.89 25.06 -16.90
C ASP A 49 46.30 26.36 -17.49
N GLY A 50 45.50 27.08 -16.71
CA GLY A 50 44.90 28.34 -17.14
C GLY A 50 44.44 29.19 -15.96
N ASP A 51 45.31 30.11 -15.55
CA ASP A 51 44.96 31.26 -14.71
C ASP A 51 44.00 32.18 -15.46
N GLY A 52 42.85 32.51 -14.86
CA GLY A 52 41.84 33.37 -15.45
C GLY A 52 40.96 34.05 -14.41
N ASP A 53 41.35 35.26 -14.01
CA ASP A 53 40.48 36.24 -13.37
C ASP A 53 39.39 36.69 -14.36
N GLY A 54 38.12 36.64 -13.95
CA GLY A 54 37.03 37.13 -14.80
C GLY A 54 35.65 37.03 -14.15
N GLY A 55 35.16 38.17 -13.66
CA GLY A 55 33.79 38.32 -13.19
C GLY A 55 32.75 38.22 -14.31
N GLY A 56 31.51 37.92 -13.92
CA GLY A 56 30.36 37.91 -14.81
C GLY A 56 29.11 37.50 -14.07
N GLY A 57 28.33 38.50 -13.64
CA GLY A 57 26.97 38.28 -13.18
C GLY A 57 26.11 37.74 -14.33
N GLY A 58 25.24 36.78 -14.01
CA GLY A 58 24.30 36.22 -14.95
C GLY A 58 23.25 35.45 -14.17
N GLY A 59 22.09 36.08 -13.98
CA GLY A 59 20.92 35.44 -13.39
C GLY A 59 20.50 34.23 -14.22
N GLY A 60 20.22 33.14 -13.54
CA GLY A 60 19.69 31.91 -14.13
C GLY A 60 19.36 30.96 -12.99
N GLY A 61 18.24 30.27 -12.96
CA GLY A 61 17.06 30.30 -13.81
C GLY A 61 15.89 29.89 -12.92
N GLY A 62 14.67 30.23 -13.35
CA GLY A 62 13.46 29.77 -12.68
C GLY A 62 13.48 28.25 -12.58
N GLY A 63 13.56 27.75 -11.35
CA GLY A 63 13.32 26.35 -11.04
C GLY A 63 11.87 26.06 -11.39
N GLY A 64 11.65 25.53 -12.59
CA GLY A 64 10.42 24.86 -12.93
C GLY A 64 10.32 23.66 -12.02
N GLY A 65 9.65 23.86 -10.87
CA GLY A 65 9.14 22.76 -10.06
C GLY A 65 8.19 22.00 -10.97
N GLY A 66 8.73 20.99 -11.65
CA GLY A 66 7.95 19.98 -12.32
C GLY A 66 7.17 19.27 -11.23
N GLY A 67 6.02 19.85 -10.89
CA GLY A 67 4.94 19.16 -10.21
C GLY A 67 4.45 18.10 -11.18
N GLY A 68 5.25 17.03 -11.33
CA GLY A 68 4.79 15.82 -11.95
C GLY A 68 3.51 15.45 -11.24
N SER A 69 2.43 15.32 -12.00
CA SER A 69 1.15 14.86 -11.48
C SER A 69 1.40 13.65 -10.60
N ALA A 70 0.82 13.64 -9.40
CA ALA A 70 0.92 12.50 -8.50
C ALA A 70 0.49 11.24 -9.26
N THR A 71 1.35 10.22 -9.23
CA THR A 71 1.02 8.91 -9.82
C THR A 71 0.40 8.01 -8.76
N GLU A 72 -0.49 7.12 -9.17
CA GLU A 72 -1.06 6.06 -8.32
C GLU A 72 0.04 5.22 -7.67
N THR A 73 1.09 4.87 -8.42
CA THR A 73 2.24 4.11 -7.93
C THR A 73 2.97 4.83 -6.79
N GLN A 74 3.23 6.14 -6.93
CA GLN A 74 3.83 6.94 -5.85
C GLN A 74 2.94 6.97 -4.61
N MET A 75 1.62 7.07 -4.80
CA MET A 75 0.67 7.13 -3.70
C MET A 75 0.66 5.82 -2.89
N PHE A 76 0.49 4.67 -3.54
CA PHE A 76 0.51 3.38 -2.84
C PHE A 76 1.86 3.08 -2.20
N SER A 77 2.97 3.42 -2.86
CA SER A 77 4.30 3.26 -2.26
C SER A 77 4.44 4.09 -0.99
N ARG A 78 3.96 5.33 -1.00
CA ARG A 78 4.03 6.21 0.18
C ARG A 78 3.09 5.75 1.30
N ILE A 79 1.87 5.32 0.98
CA ILE A 79 0.93 4.77 1.96
C ILE A 79 1.58 3.55 2.63
N GLY A 80 1.98 2.54 1.85
CA GLY A 80 2.61 1.33 2.39
C GLY A 80 3.83 1.62 3.26
N THR A 81 4.65 2.61 2.89
CA THR A 81 5.77 3.05 3.73
C THR A 81 5.30 3.61 5.08
N VAL A 82 4.34 4.55 5.06
CA VAL A 82 3.82 5.20 6.28
C VAL A 82 3.14 4.18 7.20
N GLU A 83 2.39 3.24 6.65
CA GLU A 83 1.72 2.19 7.42
C GLU A 83 2.74 1.27 8.10
N CYS A 84 3.70 0.74 7.35
CA CYS A 84 4.77 -0.10 7.87
C CYS A 84 5.65 0.62 8.90
N ASP A 85 5.96 1.90 8.69
CA ASP A 85 6.68 2.70 9.68
C ASP A 85 5.92 2.80 11.00
N GLN A 86 4.61 3.02 10.94
CA GLN A 86 3.76 3.09 12.13
C GLN A 86 3.60 1.73 12.81
N PHE A 87 3.44 0.64 12.04
CA PHE A 87 3.43 -0.73 12.60
C PHE A 87 4.69 -0.99 13.41
N PHE A 88 5.86 -0.74 12.83
CA PHE A 88 7.14 -1.03 13.48
C PHE A 88 7.45 -0.06 14.62
N ALA A 89 7.02 1.20 14.54
CA ALA A 89 7.09 2.15 15.66
C ALA A 89 6.25 1.66 16.87
N CYS A 90 5.13 0.98 16.61
CA CYS A 90 4.21 0.51 17.64
C CYS A 90 4.35 -0.96 18.03
N ARG A 91 5.34 -1.68 17.47
CA ARG A 91 5.61 -3.10 17.72
C ARG A 91 5.64 -3.47 19.20
N ALA A 92 6.23 -2.61 20.04
CA ALA A 92 6.37 -2.89 21.48
C ALA A 92 5.02 -2.94 22.23
N THR A 93 3.95 -2.36 21.67
CA THR A 93 2.61 -2.35 22.28
C THR A 93 1.62 -3.18 21.48
N PHE A 94 2.10 -4.05 20.59
CA PHE A 94 1.26 -4.93 19.80
C PHE A 94 0.35 -5.78 20.71
N PRO A 95 -0.98 -5.85 20.44
CA PRO A 95 -1.91 -6.58 21.31
C PRO A 95 -1.56 -8.07 21.44
N THR A 96 -1.33 -8.54 22.66
CA THR A 96 -0.96 -9.95 22.93
C THR A 96 -2.14 -10.92 22.88
N ASP A 97 -3.36 -10.41 22.93
CA ASP A 97 -4.62 -11.13 22.78
C ASP A 97 -5.03 -11.34 21.31
N ALA A 98 -4.23 -10.84 20.37
CA ALA A 98 -4.46 -10.97 18.94
C ALA A 98 -4.43 -12.43 18.44
N GLY A 99 -3.78 -13.35 19.17
CA GLY A 99 -3.71 -14.77 18.79
C GLY A 99 -2.66 -15.09 17.72
N ALA A 100 -1.88 -14.11 17.31
CA ALA A 100 -0.66 -14.25 16.50
C ALA A 100 0.40 -13.24 17.01
N THR A 101 1.65 -13.47 16.66
CA THR A 101 2.77 -12.56 16.95
C THR A 101 2.83 -11.42 15.95
N PHE A 102 3.50 -10.32 16.30
CA PHE A 102 3.69 -9.18 15.40
C PHE A 102 4.39 -9.61 14.10
N GLU A 103 5.40 -10.49 14.22
CA GLU A 103 6.21 -10.94 13.09
C GLU A 103 5.46 -11.89 12.14
N GLU A 104 4.48 -12.65 12.65
CA GLU A 104 3.60 -13.47 11.82
C GLU A 104 2.67 -12.61 10.95
N ILE A 105 2.34 -11.40 11.40
CA ILE A 105 1.35 -10.53 10.73
C ILE A 105 2.03 -9.52 9.83
N PHE A 106 3.05 -8.82 10.33
CA PHE A 106 3.69 -7.69 9.64
C PHE A 106 5.10 -8.03 9.12
N GLY A 107 5.55 -9.27 9.33
CA GLY A 107 6.89 -9.71 8.97
C GLY A 107 7.97 -9.32 9.99
N ALA A 108 9.18 -9.84 9.77
CA ALA A 108 10.30 -9.68 10.71
C ALA A 108 10.92 -8.27 10.72
N SER A 109 10.70 -7.47 9.67
CA SER A 109 11.29 -6.13 9.51
C SER A 109 10.40 -5.23 8.66
N ALA A 110 10.57 -3.91 8.82
CA ALA A 110 9.83 -2.92 8.03
C ALA A 110 10.05 -3.11 6.53
N SER A 111 11.24 -3.57 6.12
CA SER A 111 11.54 -3.89 4.72
C SER A 111 10.70 -5.03 4.15
N VAL A 112 10.39 -6.05 4.95
CA VAL A 112 9.47 -7.14 4.55
C VAL A 112 8.06 -6.57 4.42
N CYS A 113 7.61 -5.80 5.43
CA CYS A 113 6.33 -5.12 5.39
C CYS A 113 6.15 -4.23 4.14
N TYR A 114 7.17 -3.44 3.74
CA TYR A 114 7.07 -2.62 2.53
C TYR A 114 6.90 -3.45 1.25
N ALA A 115 7.59 -4.60 1.16
CA ALA A 115 7.45 -5.51 0.01
C ALA A 115 6.05 -6.13 -0.03
N ASP A 116 5.53 -6.55 1.12
CA ASP A 116 4.18 -7.08 1.25
C ASP A 116 3.13 -6.02 0.91
N ALA A 117 3.31 -4.78 1.38
CA ALA A 117 2.44 -3.66 1.02
C ALA A 117 2.46 -3.37 -0.50
N ALA A 118 3.63 -3.42 -1.14
CA ALA A 118 3.73 -3.23 -2.59
C ALA A 118 2.99 -4.34 -3.38
N MET A 119 3.08 -5.59 -2.92
CA MET A 119 2.31 -6.71 -3.49
C MET A 119 0.80 -6.56 -3.23
N TYR A 120 0.42 -6.12 -2.04
CA TYR A 120 -0.97 -5.92 -1.65
C TYR A 120 -1.66 -4.85 -2.49
N TYR A 121 -1.08 -3.64 -2.56
CA TYR A 121 -1.68 -2.55 -3.34
C TYR A 121 -1.64 -2.82 -4.84
N ASN A 122 -0.70 -3.63 -5.31
CA ASN A 122 -0.57 -4.06 -6.69
C ASN A 122 -0.78 -2.90 -7.68
N ALA A 123 0.08 -1.88 -7.58
CA ALA A 123 -0.07 -0.65 -8.34
C ALA A 123 -0.23 -0.89 -9.86
N THR A 124 0.43 -1.93 -10.40
CA THR A 124 0.27 -2.35 -11.80
C THR A 124 -1.15 -2.81 -12.14
N ALA A 125 -1.80 -3.59 -11.26
CA ALA A 125 -3.20 -3.97 -11.47
C ALA A 125 -4.15 -2.78 -11.34
N VAL A 126 -3.87 -1.85 -10.42
CA VAL A 126 -4.64 -0.61 -10.29
C VAL A 126 -4.51 0.27 -11.54
N GLU A 127 -3.29 0.47 -12.05
CA GLU A 127 -3.05 1.22 -13.31
C GLU A 127 -3.78 0.60 -14.50
N ALA A 128 -3.77 -0.75 -14.60
CA ALA A 128 -4.53 -1.47 -15.61
C ALA A 128 -6.05 -1.26 -15.45
N ALA A 129 -6.56 -1.24 -14.23
CA ALA A 129 -7.97 -1.00 -13.94
C ALA A 129 -8.40 0.46 -14.21
N ILE A 130 -7.53 1.45 -13.94
CA ILE A 130 -7.73 2.85 -14.34
C ILE A 130 -7.82 2.93 -15.87
N THR A 131 -6.88 2.31 -16.58
CA THR A 131 -6.88 2.25 -18.06
C THR A 131 -8.15 1.60 -18.61
N ALA A 132 -8.67 0.59 -17.92
CA ALA A 132 -9.92 -0.09 -18.28
C ALA A 132 -11.20 0.69 -17.90
N GLY A 133 -11.08 1.86 -17.27
CA GLY A 133 -12.22 2.67 -16.82
C GLY A 133 -12.98 2.08 -15.62
N LYS A 134 -12.36 1.13 -14.90
CA LYS A 134 -12.93 0.49 -13.71
C LYS A 134 -12.63 1.26 -12.41
N ILE A 135 -11.67 2.16 -12.47
CA ILE A 135 -11.24 3.06 -11.40
C ILE A 135 -11.13 4.45 -12.01
N ASP A 136 -11.75 5.44 -11.38
CA ASP A 136 -11.48 6.84 -11.64
C ASP A 136 -10.44 7.35 -10.64
N PHE A 137 -9.34 7.93 -11.15
CA PHE A 137 -8.24 8.44 -10.35
C PHE A 137 -8.22 9.96 -10.36
N ASP A 138 -8.45 10.59 -9.21
CA ASP A 138 -8.33 12.03 -9.02
C ASP A 138 -6.88 12.38 -8.64
N ALA A 139 -6.10 12.82 -9.63
CA ALA A 139 -4.71 13.23 -9.43
C ALA A 139 -4.55 14.43 -8.48
N THR A 140 -5.57 15.28 -8.33
CA THR A 140 -5.53 16.41 -7.38
C THR A 140 -5.66 15.92 -5.96
N ALA A 141 -6.59 15.00 -5.69
CA ALA A 141 -6.70 14.32 -4.40
C ALA A 141 -5.45 13.48 -4.12
N GLY A 142 -4.90 12.78 -5.13
CA GLY A 142 -3.64 12.04 -5.00
C GLY A 142 -2.45 12.93 -4.62
N ALA A 143 -2.34 14.13 -5.18
CA ALA A 143 -1.31 15.10 -4.79
C ALA A 143 -1.51 15.61 -3.36
N ALA A 144 -2.76 15.86 -2.95
CA ALA A 144 -3.09 16.25 -1.58
C ALA A 144 -2.77 15.12 -0.58
N CYS A 145 -3.02 13.86 -0.95
CA CYS A 145 -2.62 12.68 -0.18
C CYS A 145 -1.09 12.64 0.03
N LEU A 146 -0.31 12.71 -1.04
CA LEU A 146 1.16 12.67 -0.97
C LEU A 146 1.72 13.81 -0.11
N SER A 147 1.17 15.01 -0.24
CA SER A 147 1.55 16.16 0.57
C SER A 147 1.29 15.91 2.06
N ALA A 148 0.11 15.38 2.42
CA ALA A 148 -0.23 15.08 3.80
C ALA A 148 0.59 13.90 4.37
N LEU A 149 0.95 12.92 3.54
CA LEU A 149 1.84 11.82 3.93
C LEU A 149 3.33 12.20 3.99
N ALA A 150 3.72 13.42 3.57
CA ALA A 150 5.12 13.87 3.67
C ALA A 150 5.56 14.06 5.13
N ALA A 151 4.62 14.44 6.01
CA ALA A 151 4.82 14.60 7.45
C ALA A 151 3.59 14.07 8.21
N PRO A 152 3.38 12.74 8.21
CA PRO A 152 2.20 12.16 8.82
C PRO A 152 2.23 12.41 10.32
N ALA A 153 1.12 12.89 10.87
CA ALA A 153 0.94 12.94 12.31
C ALA A 153 0.85 11.49 12.81
N ALA A 154 1.96 10.97 13.34
CA ALA A 154 1.97 9.61 13.88
C ALA A 154 1.00 9.55 15.08
N PRO A 155 -0.04 8.70 15.03
CA PRO A 155 -0.93 8.52 16.17
C PRO A 155 -0.15 7.88 17.34
N THR A 156 -0.67 8.01 18.56
CA THR A 156 -0.15 7.20 19.67
C THR A 156 -0.35 5.73 19.35
N CYS A 157 0.47 4.83 19.88
CA CYS A 157 0.29 3.41 19.57
C CYS A 157 -1.04 2.83 20.05
N ALA A 158 -1.62 3.35 21.13
CA ALA A 158 -2.99 2.99 21.53
C ALA A 158 -4.02 3.41 20.47
N THR A 159 -3.92 4.65 19.98
CA THR A 159 -4.76 5.13 18.87
C THR A 159 -4.51 4.36 17.59
N PHE A 160 -3.26 4.00 17.30
CA PHE A 160 -2.89 3.23 16.12
C PHE A 160 -3.51 1.83 16.13
N TRP A 161 -3.48 1.13 17.26
CA TRP A 161 -4.09 -0.20 17.33
C TRP A 161 -5.62 -0.16 17.25
N ASP A 162 -6.26 0.88 17.78
CA ASP A 162 -7.71 1.09 17.71
C ASP A 162 -8.18 1.64 16.34
N GLN A 163 -7.39 2.53 15.75
CA GLN A 163 -7.77 3.34 14.59
C GLN A 163 -6.92 3.07 13.34
N GLY A 164 -5.93 2.20 13.40
CA GLY A 164 -5.01 1.98 12.30
C GLY A 164 -4.14 3.20 12.00
N PRO A 165 -3.48 3.19 10.83
CA PRO A 165 -2.59 4.27 10.41
C PRO A 165 -3.34 5.57 10.16
N ALA A 166 -2.69 6.70 10.45
CA ALA A 166 -3.23 8.03 10.17
C ALA A 166 -3.12 8.39 8.68
N ILE A 167 -3.86 7.68 7.83
CA ILE A 167 -3.95 7.95 6.39
C ILE A 167 -4.98 9.06 6.14
N PRO A 168 -4.59 10.17 5.48
CA PRO A 168 -5.50 11.27 5.16
C PRO A 168 -6.68 10.85 4.26
N ASP A 169 -7.85 11.47 4.48
CA ASP A 169 -9.05 11.28 3.64
C ASP A 169 -8.78 11.46 2.14
N SER A 170 -7.89 12.40 1.78
CA SER A 170 -7.52 12.65 0.38
C SER A 170 -6.88 11.44 -0.31
N CYS A 171 -6.29 10.50 0.43
CA CYS A 171 -5.77 9.27 -0.13
C CYS A 171 -6.87 8.31 -0.58
N PHE A 172 -8.01 8.32 0.13
CA PHE A 172 -9.18 7.52 -0.22
C PHE A 172 -10.02 8.20 -1.30
N ASP A 173 -10.14 9.53 -1.24
CA ASP A 173 -10.87 10.32 -2.24
C ASP A 173 -10.16 10.32 -3.62
N ALA A 174 -8.88 9.93 -3.68
CA ALA A 174 -8.14 9.82 -4.93
C ALA A 174 -8.60 8.67 -5.84
N PHE A 175 -9.33 7.67 -5.33
CA PHE A 175 -9.76 6.49 -6.09
C PHE A 175 -11.27 6.29 -5.95
N THR A 176 -11.97 6.25 -7.07
CA THR A 176 -13.39 5.90 -7.11
C THR A 176 -13.60 4.68 -8.00
N GLY A 177 -13.94 3.53 -7.38
CA GLY A 177 -14.33 2.33 -8.11
C GLY A 177 -15.63 2.52 -8.87
N THR A 178 -15.73 1.93 -10.06
CA THR A 178 -16.89 2.06 -10.95
C THR A 178 -17.66 0.74 -11.14
N VAL A 179 -17.12 -0.38 -10.64
CA VAL A 179 -17.75 -1.70 -10.73
C VAL A 179 -18.81 -1.84 -9.65
N ALA A 180 -20.07 -1.97 -10.06
CA ALA A 180 -21.18 -2.19 -9.14
C ALA A 180 -21.07 -3.54 -8.38
N ALA A 181 -21.78 -3.65 -7.26
CA ALA A 181 -21.93 -4.91 -6.52
C ALA A 181 -22.36 -6.05 -7.47
N GLY A 182 -21.72 -7.22 -7.34
CA GLY A 182 -21.90 -8.38 -8.22
C GLY A 182 -21.09 -8.31 -9.52
N GLY A 183 -20.41 -7.19 -9.82
CA GLY A 183 -19.55 -7.05 -10.98
C GLY A 183 -18.16 -7.69 -10.78
N ALA A 184 -17.51 -8.05 -11.89
CA ALA A 184 -16.18 -8.66 -11.86
C ALA A 184 -15.08 -7.62 -11.60
N CYS A 185 -14.22 -7.91 -10.64
CA CYS A 185 -13.11 -7.07 -10.20
C CYS A 185 -11.79 -7.87 -10.16
N ALA A 186 -10.64 -7.21 -10.23
CA ALA A 186 -9.34 -7.83 -9.95
C ALA A 186 -8.67 -7.25 -8.70
N VAL A 187 -8.97 -5.98 -8.37
CA VAL A 187 -8.54 -5.32 -7.13
C VAL A 187 -9.72 -4.64 -6.44
N ASP A 188 -9.62 -4.46 -5.12
CA ASP A 188 -10.68 -3.85 -4.30
C ASP A 188 -11.09 -2.46 -4.79
N PHE A 189 -10.13 -1.68 -5.29
CA PHE A 189 -10.35 -0.31 -5.75
C PHE A 189 -11.27 -0.21 -6.97
N GLU A 190 -11.52 -1.31 -7.70
CA GLU A 190 -12.49 -1.34 -8.80
C GLU A 190 -13.93 -1.21 -8.31
N CYS A 191 -14.20 -1.62 -7.06
CA CYS A 191 -15.54 -1.79 -6.55
C CYS A 191 -16.16 -0.47 -6.06
N ALA A 192 -17.37 -0.17 -6.52
CA ALA A 192 -18.08 1.07 -6.22
C ALA A 192 -18.75 1.06 -4.84
N GLY A 193 -18.79 2.22 -4.18
CA GLY A 193 -19.45 2.39 -2.88
C GLY A 193 -18.75 1.61 -1.77
N ASP A 194 -19.53 0.96 -0.90
CA ASP A 194 -19.02 0.17 0.24
C ASP A 194 -18.88 -1.31 -0.11
N THR A 195 -18.30 -1.60 -1.28
CA THR A 195 -18.03 -2.97 -1.76
C THR A 195 -16.53 -3.23 -1.87
N TYR A 196 -16.12 -4.50 -1.89
CA TYR A 196 -14.72 -4.94 -2.01
C TYR A 196 -14.64 -6.13 -2.97
N CYS A 197 -13.45 -6.39 -3.50
CA CYS A 197 -13.24 -7.51 -4.41
C CYS A 197 -13.00 -8.79 -3.61
N ASN A 198 -13.98 -9.69 -3.59
CA ASN A 198 -13.84 -10.93 -2.84
C ASN A 198 -12.92 -11.95 -3.55
N GLU A 199 -12.67 -13.08 -2.90
CA GLU A 199 -11.81 -14.16 -3.43
C GLU A 199 -12.31 -14.78 -4.74
N THR A 200 -13.58 -14.55 -5.09
CA THR A 200 -14.18 -14.99 -6.35
C THR A 200 -14.08 -13.94 -7.46
N ASN A 201 -13.35 -12.84 -7.22
CA ASN A 201 -13.19 -11.71 -8.14
C ASN A 201 -14.52 -11.01 -8.46
N VAL A 202 -15.36 -10.84 -7.44
CA VAL A 202 -16.65 -10.15 -7.53
C VAL A 202 -16.78 -9.09 -6.45
N CYS A 203 -17.30 -7.91 -6.82
CA CYS A 203 -17.57 -6.84 -5.87
C CYS A 203 -18.69 -7.23 -4.91
N GLU A 204 -18.39 -7.42 -3.64
CA GLU A 204 -19.33 -7.83 -2.61
C GLU A 204 -19.53 -6.72 -1.57
N GLY A 205 -20.75 -6.56 -1.07
CA GLY A 205 -21.04 -5.61 0.00
C GLY A 205 -20.38 -6.01 1.31
N PHE A 206 -19.85 -5.03 2.03
CA PHE A 206 -19.37 -5.28 3.38
C PHE A 206 -20.54 -5.48 4.37
N THR A 207 -20.68 -6.68 4.93
CA THR A 207 -21.76 -7.02 5.88
C THR A 207 -21.33 -6.99 7.36
N GLY A 208 -20.05 -6.74 7.64
CA GLY A 208 -19.52 -6.64 8.99
C GLY A 208 -19.71 -5.23 9.59
N PRO A 209 -19.68 -5.10 10.93
CA PRO A 209 -19.48 -3.79 11.54
C PRO A 209 -18.16 -3.22 11.03
N ARG A 210 -18.14 -1.94 10.63
CA ARG A 210 -16.92 -1.20 10.22
C ARG A 210 -16.02 -0.93 11.43
N VAL A 211 -15.78 -1.93 12.28
CA VAL A 211 -14.75 -1.85 13.30
C VAL A 211 -13.43 -2.20 12.65
N ARG A 212 -12.44 -1.33 12.88
CA ARG A 212 -11.03 -1.62 12.68
C ARG A 212 -10.68 -2.73 13.68
N SER A 213 -10.95 -3.98 13.30
CA SER A 213 -11.06 -5.06 14.28
C SER A 213 -9.69 -5.56 14.71
N VAL A 214 -9.28 -5.16 15.92
CA VAL A 214 -8.12 -5.69 16.65
C VAL A 214 -8.46 -6.85 17.60
N ASP A 215 -9.70 -7.32 17.68
CA ASP A 215 -10.05 -8.46 18.56
C ASP A 215 -9.89 -9.84 17.87
N GLY A 216 -8.92 -9.97 16.95
CA GLY A 216 -8.59 -11.23 16.26
C GLY A 216 -8.03 -11.04 14.85
N VAL A 217 -6.91 -10.35 14.73
CA VAL A 217 -5.98 -10.26 13.57
C VAL A 217 -6.65 -10.36 12.19
N ALA A 218 -7.24 -9.25 11.76
CA ALA A 218 -7.44 -8.98 10.34
C ALA A 218 -6.92 -7.57 10.04
N MET A 219 -5.60 -7.41 10.03
CA MET A 219 -5.00 -6.42 9.14
C MET A 219 -4.74 -7.12 7.80
N HIS A 220 -5.41 -6.58 6.78
CA HIS A 220 -5.55 -6.99 5.37
C HIS A 220 -6.44 -8.20 5.07
N PRO A 221 -7.73 -7.93 4.75
CA PRO A 221 -8.12 -7.55 3.37
C PRO A 221 -8.90 -6.22 3.25
N LYS A 222 -9.01 -5.41 4.30
CA LYS A 222 -9.94 -4.26 4.30
C LYS A 222 -9.46 -3.11 5.18
N LEU A 223 -8.42 -2.36 4.79
CA LEU A 223 -8.06 -1.13 5.53
C LEU A 223 -9.18 -0.07 5.41
N SER A 224 -10.17 -0.23 6.28
CA SER A 224 -11.26 0.68 6.63
C SER A 224 -12.02 1.31 5.46
N VAL A 225 -12.95 0.57 4.86
CA VAL A 225 -13.99 1.13 3.98
C VAL A 225 -14.86 2.12 4.79
N ARG A 226 -14.41 3.38 4.81
CA ARG A 226 -14.99 4.65 5.31
C ARG A 226 -15.31 4.80 6.80
N ALA A 227 -14.49 5.62 7.46
CA ALA A 227 -14.89 6.53 8.52
C ALA A 227 -15.55 7.78 7.90
N ARG A 228 -16.84 7.72 7.56
CA ARG A 228 -17.72 8.90 7.40
C ARG A 228 -19.12 8.51 7.89
N GLU A 229 -19.49 9.03 9.06
CA GLU A 229 -20.85 9.50 9.31
C GLU A 229 -21.03 10.87 8.66
#